data_AF-A0A3N8AB63-F1
#
_entry.id   AF-A0A3N8AB63-F1
#
_cell.length_a   1.000
_cell.length_b   1.000
_cell.length_c   1.000
_cell.angle_alpha   90.00
_cell.angle_beta   90.00
_cell.angle_gamma   90.00
#
_symmetry.space_group_name_H-M   'P 1'
#
loop_
_entity.id
_entity.type
_entity.pdbx_description
1 polymer ?
#
loop_
_entity_poly.entity_id
_entity_poly.type
_entity_poly.pdbx_seq_one_letter_code
_entity_poly.pdbx_strand_id
1 'polypeptide(L)'
;MSQAATFHLELNRFIRAPRERVFDAFTNESALATWHCPRGMSVIEASADARVGGTYRIVMGGRDGSRHIAGGEYQKVDRVDFLAYTWAWEAGSMPADLKTLIEVTFTDKDGGTHLHMRHSGFPGEAERDSHMGGWQSVFNRLSDLLDPEGSAGTVVVIGDPRSSYCRTVRMALAEKGVSYTLQPLPPHSPDVLAHNPFGRIPAFCDGPIEFYETRAILGYIDEAFDGPGLLAQWGATAHARGEQWISLINCHAYDAMVRRYVLQYIFPKGENGQPDRAVIDAALPEIDKHLQVFDAAYGGRDYLVGSEVSMADLFLAPILAYVGMFPEGAELLRKYPNVTRAQAVMRERPSFAATQPTPG
;
A
#
# COMPACT_ATOMS: atom_id res chain seq x y z
N MET A 1 2.84 2.41 -47.74
CA MET A 1 3.17 1.60 -46.54
C MET A 1 1.89 1.46 -45.75
N SER A 2 1.36 0.25 -45.56
CA SER A 2 0.16 0.09 -44.72
C SER A 2 0.56 0.49 -43.30
N GLN A 3 -0.06 1.53 -42.77
CA GLN A 3 0.12 1.92 -41.39
C GLN A 3 -0.39 0.75 -40.54
N ALA A 4 0.52 -0.04 -39.97
CA ALA A 4 0.14 -1.13 -39.08
C ALA A 4 -0.77 -0.55 -37.99
N ALA A 5 -1.84 -1.26 -37.64
CA ALA A 5 -2.73 -0.82 -36.57
C ALA A 5 -1.90 -0.61 -35.30
N THR A 6 -1.89 0.61 -34.78
CA THR A 6 -1.17 0.93 -33.54
C THR A 6 -2.13 0.81 -32.36
N PHE A 7 -1.63 0.31 -31.24
CA PHE A 7 -2.41 0.17 -30.02
C PHE A 7 -2.40 1.48 -29.23
N HIS A 8 -3.42 1.67 -28.40
CA HIS A 8 -3.54 2.83 -27.51
C HIS A 8 -4.16 2.43 -26.17
N LEU A 9 -3.97 3.28 -25.17
CA LEU A 9 -4.61 3.22 -23.87
C LEU A 9 -5.33 4.53 -23.57
N GLU A 10 -6.35 4.45 -22.71
CA GLU A 10 -7.09 5.61 -22.20
C GLU A 10 -7.19 5.49 -20.67
N LEU A 11 -6.99 6.61 -19.99
CA LEU A 11 -6.99 6.72 -18.54
C LEU A 11 -7.80 7.92 -18.10
N ASN A 12 -8.64 7.72 -17.09
CA ASN A 12 -9.44 8.77 -16.47
C ASN A 12 -9.06 8.90 -15.00
N ARG A 13 -8.84 10.13 -14.53
CA ARG A 13 -8.54 10.45 -13.14
C ARG A 13 -9.32 11.67 -12.70
N PHE A 14 -9.90 11.58 -11.50
CA PHE A 14 -10.40 12.75 -10.80
C PHE A 14 -9.36 13.21 -9.79
N ILE A 15 -9.05 14.50 -9.78
CA ILE A 15 -8.10 15.12 -8.85
C ILE A 15 -8.78 16.32 -8.22
N ARG A 16 -8.78 16.42 -6.89
CA ARG A 16 -9.35 17.55 -6.14
C ARG A 16 -8.44 18.79 -6.18
N ALA A 17 -8.19 19.27 -7.38
CA ALA A 17 -7.44 20.49 -7.66
C ALA A 17 -8.00 21.21 -8.89
N PRO A 18 -7.89 22.55 -8.97
CA PRO A 18 -8.24 23.32 -10.17
C PRO A 18 -7.42 22.91 -11.40
N ARG A 19 -8.01 23.06 -12.59
CA ARG A 19 -7.38 22.67 -13.86
C ARG A 19 -6.03 23.32 -14.09
N GLU A 20 -5.87 24.58 -13.68
CA GLU A 20 -4.61 25.30 -13.74
C GLU A 20 -3.49 24.55 -13.03
N ARG A 21 -3.76 24.08 -11.80
CA ARG A 21 -2.77 23.35 -10.99
C ARG A 21 -2.46 21.98 -11.58
N VAL A 22 -3.47 21.29 -12.09
CA VAL A 22 -3.28 19.98 -12.72
C VAL A 22 -2.47 20.14 -14.02
N PHE A 23 -2.80 21.11 -14.87
CA PHE A 23 -2.04 21.42 -16.07
C PHE A 23 -0.59 21.82 -15.76
N ASP A 24 -0.40 22.69 -14.76
CA ASP A 24 0.92 23.14 -14.33
C ASP A 24 1.82 21.98 -13.89
N ALA A 25 1.25 20.92 -13.32
CA ALA A 25 2.02 19.75 -12.93
C ALA A 25 2.68 19.02 -14.12
N PHE A 26 2.14 19.14 -15.35
CA PHE A 26 2.73 18.55 -16.56
C PHE A 26 3.77 19.44 -17.25
N THR A 27 3.85 20.71 -16.87
CA THR A 27 4.66 21.72 -17.57
C THR A 27 5.72 22.37 -16.68
N ASN A 28 5.57 22.25 -15.36
CA ASN A 28 6.53 22.74 -14.39
C ASN A 28 7.55 21.65 -14.03
N GLU A 29 8.84 21.96 -14.20
CA GLU A 29 9.95 21.05 -13.91
C GLU A 29 9.94 20.52 -12.46
N SER A 30 9.72 21.40 -11.47
CA SER A 30 9.72 20.99 -10.06
C SER A 30 8.54 20.08 -9.71
N ALA A 31 7.40 20.27 -10.36
CA ALA A 31 6.26 19.36 -10.22
C ALA A 31 6.59 18.00 -10.84
N LEU A 32 7.09 17.97 -12.08
CA LEU A 32 7.50 16.73 -12.76
C LEU A 32 8.52 15.93 -11.94
N ALA A 33 9.48 16.61 -11.32
CA ALA A 33 10.46 16.01 -10.40
C ALA A 33 9.84 15.35 -9.14
N THR A 34 8.56 15.61 -8.85
CA THR A 34 7.88 15.08 -7.66
C THR A 34 6.97 13.89 -7.97
N TRP A 35 6.25 13.92 -9.10
CA TRP A 35 5.20 12.95 -9.39
C TRP A 35 5.44 12.05 -10.62
N HIS A 36 6.32 12.43 -11.55
CA HIS A 36 6.40 11.80 -12.87
C HIS A 36 7.18 10.47 -12.88
N CYS A 37 6.90 9.60 -11.90
CA CYS A 37 7.39 8.23 -11.82
C CYS A 37 6.36 7.35 -11.08
N PRO A 38 6.37 6.02 -11.30
CA PRO A 38 5.57 5.11 -10.48
C PRO A 38 5.95 5.19 -9.00
N ARG A 39 5.01 4.81 -8.12
CA ARG A 39 5.31 4.50 -6.71
C ARG A 39 6.41 3.44 -6.62
N GLY A 40 7.26 3.53 -5.60
CA GLY A 40 8.45 2.69 -5.42
C GLY A 40 9.68 3.12 -6.23
N MET A 41 9.55 4.14 -7.07
CA MET A 41 10.65 4.83 -7.74
C MET A 41 10.68 6.31 -7.33
N SER A 42 11.77 6.99 -7.69
CA SER A 42 11.89 8.44 -7.54
C SER A 42 12.34 9.08 -8.86
N VAL A 43 11.91 10.31 -9.13
CA VAL A 43 12.50 11.09 -10.22
C VAL A 43 13.83 11.66 -9.73
N ILE A 44 14.92 11.28 -10.39
CA ILE A 44 16.29 11.74 -10.10
C ILE A 44 16.54 13.09 -10.76
N GLU A 45 16.02 13.26 -11.98
CA GLU A 45 16.22 14.46 -12.79
C GLU A 45 14.97 14.68 -13.63
N ALA A 46 14.51 15.93 -13.70
CA ALA A 46 13.46 16.36 -14.61
C ALA A 46 13.89 17.65 -15.29
N SER A 47 13.50 17.82 -16.55
CA SER A 47 13.60 19.09 -17.28
C SER A 47 12.37 19.26 -18.17
N ALA A 48 11.92 20.50 -18.35
CA ALA A 48 10.79 20.82 -19.23
C ALA A 48 10.90 22.23 -19.84
N ASP A 49 10.94 22.29 -21.17
CA ASP A 49 10.72 23.52 -21.95
C ASP A 49 9.28 23.49 -22.50
N ALA A 50 8.31 23.89 -21.69
CA ALA A 50 6.87 23.73 -21.95
C ALA A 50 6.30 24.74 -22.97
N ARG A 51 6.80 24.67 -24.20
CA ARG A 51 6.29 25.38 -25.39
C ARG A 51 6.24 24.41 -26.56
N VAL A 52 5.45 24.71 -27.58
CA VAL A 52 5.42 23.90 -28.81
C VAL A 52 6.82 23.77 -29.40
N GLY A 53 7.25 22.54 -29.67
CA GLY A 53 8.59 22.18 -30.13
C GLY A 53 9.67 22.15 -29.03
N GLY A 54 9.33 22.50 -27.79
CA GLY A 54 10.21 22.35 -26.64
C GLY A 54 10.24 20.91 -26.14
N THR A 55 11.32 20.53 -25.48
CA THR A 55 11.57 19.15 -25.03
C THR A 55 11.43 18.99 -23.52
N TYR A 56 11.14 17.78 -23.09
CA TYR A 56 11.20 17.38 -21.69
C TYR A 56 11.96 16.07 -21.54
N ARG A 57 12.49 15.84 -20.33
CA ARG A 57 13.23 14.63 -19.99
C ARG A 57 13.04 14.29 -18.53
N ILE A 58 12.79 13.01 -18.23
CA ILE A 58 12.57 12.46 -16.89
C ILE A 58 13.48 11.25 -16.69
N VAL A 59 14.31 11.30 -15.66
CA VAL A 59 15.16 10.18 -15.21
C VAL A 59 14.53 9.58 -13.95
N MET A 60 14.06 8.34 -14.04
CA MET A 60 13.47 7.61 -12.92
C MET A 60 14.49 6.62 -12.35
N GLY A 61 14.64 6.63 -11.03
CA GLY A 61 15.51 5.73 -10.28
C GLY A 61 14.72 4.68 -9.50
N GLY A 62 15.09 3.41 -9.66
CA GLY A 62 14.65 2.34 -8.76
C GLY A 62 15.52 2.25 -7.51
N ARG A 63 14.97 1.65 -6.44
CA ARG A 63 15.69 1.43 -5.18
C ARG A 63 16.90 0.49 -5.32
N ASP A 64 16.88 -0.36 -6.34
CA ASP A 64 17.98 -1.25 -6.74
C ASP A 64 19.10 -0.55 -7.53
N GLY A 65 18.98 0.76 -7.74
CA GLY A 65 19.92 1.55 -8.53
C GLY A 65 19.65 1.54 -10.03
N SER A 66 18.59 0.87 -10.49
CA SER A 66 18.15 0.93 -11.89
C SER A 66 17.79 2.36 -12.30
N ARG A 67 17.98 2.67 -13.58
CA ARG A 67 17.65 3.97 -14.17
C ARG A 67 16.83 3.78 -15.44
N HIS A 68 15.70 4.47 -15.51
CA HIS A 68 14.79 4.47 -16.64
C HIS A 68 14.60 5.90 -17.11
N ILE A 69 14.90 6.17 -18.38
CA ILE A 69 14.93 7.54 -18.91
C ILE A 69 13.93 7.66 -20.02
N ALA A 70 12.99 8.58 -19.84
CA ALA A 70 11.98 8.92 -20.83
C ALA A 70 12.04 10.40 -21.17
N GLY A 71 11.66 10.74 -22.39
CA GLY A 71 11.58 12.13 -22.82
C GLY A 71 10.74 12.26 -24.08
N GLY A 72 10.63 13.50 -24.53
CA GLY A 72 9.87 13.81 -25.72
C GLY A 72 9.79 15.30 -25.98
N GLU A 73 8.86 15.64 -26.86
CA GLU A 73 8.66 17.00 -27.38
C GLU A 73 7.19 17.38 -27.26
N TYR A 74 6.92 18.57 -26.71
CA TYR A 74 5.59 19.15 -26.64
C TYR A 74 5.09 19.52 -28.04
N GLN A 75 4.03 18.86 -28.48
CA GLN A 75 3.41 19.06 -29.78
C GLN A 75 2.32 20.14 -29.72
N LYS A 76 1.60 20.22 -28.60
CA LYS A 76 0.52 21.19 -28.39
C LYS A 76 0.41 21.56 -26.92
N VAL A 77 0.27 22.85 -26.63
CA VAL A 77 0.22 23.41 -25.27
C VAL A 77 -0.91 24.44 -25.20
N ASP A 78 -2.13 23.96 -24.95
CA ASP A 78 -3.30 24.81 -24.71
C ASP A 78 -3.56 24.83 -23.20
N ARG A 79 -3.02 25.83 -22.53
CA ARG A 79 -3.10 25.95 -21.07
C ARG A 79 -4.54 25.74 -20.57
N VAL A 80 -4.68 24.99 -19.48
CA VAL A 80 -5.93 24.59 -18.79
C VAL A 80 -6.88 23.64 -19.53
N ASP A 81 -6.72 23.44 -20.83
CA ASP A 81 -7.67 22.65 -21.62
C ASP A 81 -7.03 21.38 -22.18
N PHE A 82 -5.84 21.48 -22.79
CA PHE A 82 -5.24 20.38 -23.55
C PHE A 82 -3.72 20.42 -23.64
N LEU A 83 -3.09 19.25 -23.54
CA LEU A 83 -1.65 19.07 -23.73
C LEU A 83 -1.41 17.85 -24.62
N ALA A 84 -0.51 17.97 -25.61
CA ALA A 84 -0.01 16.83 -26.36
C ALA A 84 1.51 16.85 -26.42
N TYR A 85 2.13 15.70 -26.18
CA TYR A 85 3.57 15.52 -26.22
C TYR A 85 3.95 14.10 -26.62
N THR A 86 5.09 13.97 -27.30
CA THR A 86 5.61 12.65 -27.64
C THR A 86 6.23 11.97 -26.42
N TRP A 87 6.31 10.64 -26.45
CA TRP A 87 6.96 9.83 -25.41
C TRP A 87 7.91 8.83 -26.07
N ALA A 88 9.14 8.77 -25.58
CA ALA A 88 10.13 7.79 -26.00
C ALA A 88 11.03 7.40 -24.83
N TRP A 89 11.45 6.13 -24.82
CA TRP A 89 12.45 5.62 -23.89
C TRP A 89 13.85 5.76 -24.50
N GLU A 90 14.83 6.27 -23.75
CA GLU A 90 16.22 6.35 -24.24
C GLU A 90 16.86 4.95 -24.37
N ALA A 91 16.43 4.01 -23.51
CA ALA A 91 16.85 2.61 -23.51
C ALA A 91 15.73 1.74 -22.95
N GLY A 92 15.63 0.49 -23.41
CA GLY A 92 14.63 -0.47 -22.93
C GLY A 92 14.20 -1.47 -23.99
N SER A 93 13.03 -2.07 -23.78
CA SER A 93 12.42 -3.04 -24.70
C SER A 93 11.76 -2.39 -25.92
N MET A 94 11.50 -1.08 -25.88
CA MET A 94 10.93 -0.32 -26.99
C MET A 94 12.03 0.06 -27.99
N PRO A 95 11.75 0.07 -29.31
CA PRO A 95 12.69 0.59 -30.30
C PRO A 95 13.10 2.03 -29.98
N ALA A 96 14.39 2.34 -30.08
CA ALA A 96 14.92 3.65 -29.69
C ALA A 96 14.39 4.83 -30.55
N ASP A 97 13.93 4.54 -31.76
CA ASP A 97 13.32 5.49 -32.68
C ASP A 97 11.79 5.58 -32.55
N LEU A 98 11.17 4.70 -31.76
CA LEU A 98 9.73 4.71 -31.56
C LEU A 98 9.32 5.87 -30.65
N LYS A 99 8.53 6.77 -31.21
CA LYS A 99 7.86 7.86 -30.49
C LYS A 99 6.37 7.58 -30.45
N THR A 100 5.84 7.40 -29.25
CA THR A 100 4.39 7.35 -29.00
C THR A 100 3.87 8.76 -28.71
N LEU A 101 2.55 8.94 -28.72
CA LEU A 101 1.90 10.24 -28.50
C LEU A 101 1.01 10.18 -27.27
N ILE A 102 1.20 11.10 -26.34
CA ILE A 102 0.34 11.34 -25.18
C ILE A 102 -0.48 12.60 -25.43
N GLU A 103 -1.78 12.49 -25.20
CA GLU A 103 -2.75 13.57 -25.28
C GLU A 103 -3.51 13.61 -23.96
N VAL A 104 -3.56 14.77 -23.31
CA VAL A 104 -4.20 14.97 -22.02
C VAL A 104 -5.22 16.10 -22.13
N THR A 105 -6.46 15.81 -21.78
CA THR A 105 -7.56 16.76 -21.71
C THR A 105 -7.93 17.01 -20.26
N PHE A 106 -8.13 18.28 -19.89
CA PHE A 106 -8.51 18.69 -18.55
C PHE A 106 -9.89 19.33 -18.58
N THR A 107 -10.84 18.77 -17.83
CA THR A 107 -12.23 19.27 -17.75
C THR A 107 -12.64 19.47 -16.29
N ASP A 108 -13.38 20.54 -15.99
CA ASP A 108 -13.92 20.74 -14.65
C ASP A 108 -14.95 19.65 -14.32
N LYS A 109 -14.89 19.10 -13.11
CA LYS A 109 -15.84 18.10 -12.61
C LYS A 109 -15.90 18.17 -11.08
N ASP A 110 -17.09 18.21 -10.48
CA ASP A 110 -17.28 18.11 -9.02
C ASP A 110 -16.37 19.02 -8.16
N GLY A 111 -16.08 20.24 -8.65
CA GLY A 111 -15.19 21.20 -7.98
C GLY A 111 -13.70 20.90 -8.08
N GLY A 112 -13.30 19.86 -8.82
CA GLY A 112 -11.93 19.53 -9.17
C GLY A 112 -11.75 19.33 -10.68
N THR A 113 -10.74 18.55 -11.05
CA THR A 113 -10.40 18.27 -12.45
C THR A 113 -10.62 16.81 -12.77
N HIS A 114 -11.35 16.57 -13.85
CA HIS A 114 -11.32 15.30 -14.57
C HIS A 114 -10.24 15.37 -15.65
N LEU A 115 -9.19 14.56 -15.46
CA LEU A 115 -8.09 14.35 -16.37
C LEU A 115 -8.38 13.12 -17.22
N HIS A 116 -8.40 13.29 -18.54
CA HIS A 116 -8.47 12.20 -19.51
C HIS A 116 -7.16 12.15 -20.29
N MET A 117 -6.43 11.05 -20.21
CA MET A 117 -5.21 10.81 -20.99
C MET A 117 -5.44 9.70 -22.01
N ARG A 118 -5.08 9.98 -23.26
CA ARG A 118 -4.94 9.00 -24.33
C ARG A 118 -3.45 8.88 -24.68
N HIS A 119 -2.92 7.65 -24.70
CA HIS A 119 -1.55 7.39 -25.13
C HIS A 119 -1.57 6.37 -26.27
N SER A 120 -1.07 6.75 -27.43
CA SER A 120 -1.19 6.01 -28.69
C SER A 120 0.14 5.80 -29.40
N GLY A 121 0.17 4.86 -30.36
CA GLY A 121 1.37 4.55 -31.15
C GLY A 121 2.14 3.32 -30.68
N PHE A 122 1.56 2.51 -29.78
CA PHE A 122 2.22 1.30 -29.31
C PHE A 122 2.29 0.22 -30.40
N PRO A 123 3.40 -0.54 -30.49
CA PRO A 123 3.60 -1.56 -31.52
C PRO A 123 2.85 -2.86 -31.20
N GLY A 124 2.47 -3.07 -29.94
CA GLY A 124 1.80 -4.28 -29.46
C GLY A 124 0.98 -4.05 -28.18
N GLU A 125 0.14 -5.03 -27.86
CA GLU A 125 -0.72 -5.01 -26.66
C GLU A 125 0.10 -5.08 -25.37
N ALA A 126 1.17 -5.88 -25.34
CA ALA A 126 2.01 -6.07 -24.17
C ALA A 126 2.69 -4.76 -23.73
N GLU A 127 3.21 -3.99 -24.70
CA GLU A 127 3.79 -2.68 -24.45
C GLU A 127 2.72 -1.72 -23.92
N ARG A 128 1.54 -1.69 -24.55
CA ARG A 128 0.41 -0.86 -24.13
C ARG A 128 -0.05 -1.19 -22.70
N ASP A 129 -0.17 -2.47 -22.36
CA ASP A 129 -0.63 -2.93 -21.04
C ASP A 129 0.40 -2.65 -19.94
N SER A 130 1.69 -2.81 -20.25
CA SER A 130 2.77 -2.38 -19.35
C SER A 130 2.72 -0.88 -19.06
N HIS A 131 2.54 -0.04 -20.09
CA HIS A 131 2.39 1.40 -19.91
C HIS A 131 1.10 1.76 -19.14
N MET A 132 0.01 1.03 -19.37
CA MET A 132 -1.24 1.20 -18.61
C MET A 132 -0.99 1.03 -17.10
N GLY A 133 -0.34 -0.07 -16.70
CA GLY A 133 0.01 -0.32 -15.30
C GLY A 133 0.92 0.77 -14.72
N GLY A 134 1.95 1.17 -15.47
CA GLY A 134 2.85 2.25 -15.05
C GLY A 134 2.13 3.58 -14.82
N TRP A 135 1.31 4.00 -15.77
CA TRP A 135 0.58 5.28 -15.69
C TRP A 135 -0.46 5.32 -14.57
N GLN A 136 -1.10 4.20 -14.23
CA GLN A 136 -1.98 4.14 -13.07
C GLN A 136 -1.24 4.51 -11.79
N SER A 137 -0.05 3.95 -11.56
CA SER A 137 0.79 4.25 -10.40
C SER A 137 1.34 5.68 -10.43
N VAL A 138 1.79 6.15 -11.59
CA VAL A 138 2.27 7.54 -11.77
C VAL A 138 1.16 8.55 -11.41
N PHE A 139 -0.08 8.33 -11.84
CA PHE A 139 -1.19 9.24 -11.52
C PHE A 139 -1.63 9.20 -10.05
N ASN A 140 -1.31 8.15 -9.31
CA ASN A 140 -1.49 8.16 -7.86
C ASN A 140 -0.52 9.17 -7.20
N ARG A 141 0.74 9.27 -7.66
CA ARG A 141 1.66 10.33 -7.19
C ARG A 141 1.22 11.74 -7.60
N LEU A 142 0.64 11.88 -8.79
CA LEU A 142 0.06 13.17 -9.22
C LEU A 142 -1.06 13.59 -8.26
N SER A 143 -1.88 12.64 -7.82
CA SER A 143 -2.93 12.87 -6.84
C SER A 143 -2.34 13.27 -5.49
N ASP A 144 -1.32 12.57 -4.98
CA ASP A 144 -0.63 12.95 -3.73
C ASP A 144 -0.12 14.39 -3.75
N LEU A 145 0.39 14.86 -4.89
CA LEU A 145 0.95 16.20 -5.03
C LEU A 145 -0.13 17.29 -5.04
N LEU A 146 -1.30 17.00 -5.62
CA LEU A 146 -2.28 18.02 -5.97
C LEU A 146 -3.54 17.98 -5.10
N ASP A 147 -3.99 16.79 -4.71
CA ASP A 147 -5.15 16.61 -3.84
C ASP A 147 -4.80 17.11 -2.42
N PRO A 148 -5.61 17.98 -1.81
CA PRO A 148 -5.38 18.46 -0.44
C PRO A 148 -5.35 17.33 0.61
N GLU A 149 -5.93 16.16 0.32
CA GLU A 149 -5.86 14.98 1.20
C GLU A 149 -4.58 14.16 0.98
N GLY A 150 -3.72 14.55 0.02
CA GLY A 150 -2.52 13.84 -0.35
C GLY A 150 -2.83 12.38 -0.71
N SER A 151 -2.06 11.45 -0.13
CA SER A 151 -2.27 10.01 -0.36
C SER A 151 -3.59 9.47 0.14
N ALA A 152 -4.30 10.15 1.06
CA ALA A 152 -5.65 9.72 1.45
C ALA A 152 -6.69 9.89 0.32
N GLY A 153 -6.37 10.65 -0.73
CA GLY A 153 -7.20 10.76 -1.92
C GLY A 153 -7.16 9.54 -2.84
N THR A 154 -6.17 8.65 -2.68
CA THR A 154 -6.08 7.41 -3.47
C THR A 154 -6.02 6.17 -2.59
N VAL A 155 -5.39 6.24 -1.42
CA VAL A 155 -5.19 5.13 -0.50
C VAL A 155 -6.42 4.91 0.38
N VAL A 156 -7.07 3.76 0.21
CA VAL A 156 -8.25 3.35 0.98
C VAL A 156 -7.99 2.00 1.65
N VAL A 157 -8.22 1.95 2.97
CA VAL A 157 -8.25 0.69 3.73
C VAL A 157 -9.71 0.32 3.98
N ILE A 158 -10.11 -0.87 3.55
CA ILE A 158 -11.50 -1.33 3.62
C ILE A 158 -11.60 -2.44 4.67
N GLY A 159 -12.36 -2.21 5.73
CA GLY A 159 -12.63 -3.22 6.76
C GLY A 159 -12.86 -2.67 8.18
N ASP A 160 -13.33 -3.54 9.06
CA ASP A 160 -13.61 -3.21 10.46
C ASP A 160 -12.32 -2.76 11.20
N PRO A 161 -12.26 -1.54 11.77
CA PRO A 161 -11.07 -1.03 12.45
C PRO A 161 -10.60 -1.88 13.65
N ARG A 162 -11.48 -2.73 14.20
CA ARG A 162 -11.18 -3.64 15.32
C ARG A 162 -10.48 -4.92 14.86
N SER A 163 -10.52 -5.28 13.58
CA SER A 163 -9.80 -6.44 13.06
C SER A 163 -8.30 -6.28 13.28
N SER A 164 -7.65 -7.31 13.84
CA SER A 164 -6.19 -7.29 14.04
C SER A 164 -5.44 -7.07 12.73
N TYR A 165 -5.92 -7.63 11.62
CA TYR A 165 -5.32 -7.44 10.30
C TYR A 165 -5.58 -6.04 9.72
N CYS A 166 -6.76 -5.46 9.93
CA CYS A 166 -6.99 -4.06 9.55
C CYS A 166 -6.09 -3.12 10.35
N ARG A 167 -5.87 -3.39 11.64
CA ARG A 167 -4.90 -2.66 12.46
C ARG A 167 -3.47 -2.83 11.93
N THR A 168 -3.05 -4.03 11.53
CA THR A 168 -1.74 -4.27 10.91
C THR A 168 -1.50 -3.39 9.68
N VAL A 169 -2.45 -3.30 8.75
CA VAL A 169 -2.34 -2.42 7.57
C VAL A 169 -2.25 -0.95 7.98
N ARG A 170 -3.13 -0.51 8.87
CA ARG A 170 -3.16 0.89 9.33
C ARG A 170 -1.89 1.28 10.08
N MET A 171 -1.31 0.35 10.85
CA MET A 171 -0.02 0.57 11.51
C MET A 171 1.10 0.70 10.48
N ALA A 172 1.15 -0.16 9.45
CA ALA A 172 2.14 -0.06 8.39
C ALA A 172 2.08 1.29 7.66
N LEU A 173 0.88 1.76 7.31
CA LEU A 173 0.69 3.10 6.72
C LEU A 173 1.20 4.21 7.64
N ALA A 174 0.89 4.13 8.94
CA ALA A 174 1.36 5.10 9.93
C ALA A 174 2.89 5.09 10.09
N GLU A 175 3.54 3.92 10.10
CA GLU A 175 5.01 3.80 10.14
C GLU A 175 5.67 4.42 8.91
N LYS A 176 5.01 4.34 7.74
CA LYS A 176 5.48 4.94 6.49
C LYS A 176 5.10 6.42 6.33
N GLY A 177 4.33 6.97 7.27
CA GLY A 177 3.81 8.35 7.17
C GLY A 177 2.79 8.55 6.05
N VAL A 178 2.09 7.50 5.63
CA VAL A 178 1.12 7.51 4.53
C VAL A 178 -0.27 7.78 5.09
N SER A 179 -0.90 8.86 4.61
CA SER A 179 -2.30 9.16 4.88
C SER A 179 -3.22 8.21 4.10
N TYR A 180 -4.35 7.85 4.69
CA TYR A 180 -5.33 6.96 4.07
C TYR A 180 -6.75 7.30 4.51
N THR A 181 -7.71 6.92 3.70
CA THR A 181 -9.12 6.87 4.07
C THR A 181 -9.48 5.49 4.60
N LEU A 182 -10.12 5.41 5.77
CA LEU A 182 -10.69 4.16 6.27
C LEU A 182 -12.15 4.06 5.83
N GLN A 183 -12.51 2.96 5.17
CA GLN A 183 -13.89 2.59 4.88
C GLN A 183 -14.30 1.42 5.80
N PRO A 184 -15.01 1.68 6.92
CA PRO A 184 -15.37 0.64 7.86
C PRO A 184 -16.46 -0.26 7.27
N LEU A 185 -16.10 -1.51 6.97
CA LEU A 185 -17.06 -2.53 6.53
C LEU A 185 -16.87 -3.82 7.31
N PRO A 186 -17.96 -4.49 7.73
CA PRO A 186 -17.86 -5.76 8.43
C PRO A 186 -17.44 -6.89 7.49
N PRO A 187 -16.75 -7.92 7.98
CA PRO A 187 -16.39 -9.08 7.17
C PRO A 187 -17.66 -9.78 6.62
N HIS A 188 -17.53 -10.39 5.45
CA HIS A 188 -18.59 -11.13 4.76
C HIS A 188 -19.81 -10.30 4.33
N SER A 189 -19.74 -8.96 4.38
CA SER A 189 -20.80 -8.11 3.81
C SER A 189 -20.78 -8.14 2.27
N PRO A 190 -21.91 -7.82 1.61
CA PRO A 190 -21.96 -7.64 0.16
C PRO A 190 -20.94 -6.62 -0.35
N ASP A 191 -20.74 -5.53 0.39
CA ASP A 191 -19.79 -4.48 0.02
C ASP A 191 -18.33 -4.98 0.09
N VAL A 192 -17.95 -5.77 1.10
CA VAL A 192 -16.61 -6.38 1.15
C VAL A 192 -16.42 -7.40 0.03
N LEU A 193 -17.47 -8.14 -0.36
CA LEU A 193 -17.38 -9.12 -1.44
C LEU A 193 -17.08 -8.50 -2.81
N ALA A 194 -17.40 -7.22 -3.01
CA ALA A 194 -17.00 -6.47 -4.20
C ALA A 194 -15.47 -6.27 -4.30
N HIS A 195 -14.79 -6.28 -3.15
CA HIS A 195 -13.35 -6.01 -3.02
C HIS A 195 -12.52 -7.26 -2.72
N ASN A 196 -13.10 -8.23 -2.00
CA ASN A 196 -12.46 -9.48 -1.62
C ASN A 196 -13.47 -10.63 -1.80
N PRO A 197 -13.26 -11.53 -2.78
CA PRO A 197 -14.21 -12.60 -3.10
C PRO A 197 -14.39 -13.64 -1.97
N PHE A 198 -13.52 -13.66 -0.96
CA PHE A 198 -13.63 -14.51 0.22
C PHE A 198 -14.39 -13.83 1.38
N GLY A 199 -14.83 -12.58 1.20
CA GLY A 199 -15.48 -11.78 2.24
C GLY A 199 -14.58 -11.49 3.43
N ARG A 200 -13.25 -11.56 3.25
CA ARG A 200 -12.27 -11.26 4.31
C ARG A 200 -11.89 -9.78 4.29
N ILE A 201 -11.42 -9.30 5.42
CA ILE A 201 -10.89 -7.95 5.60
C ILE A 201 -9.46 -8.03 6.16
N PRO A 202 -8.59 -7.05 5.87
CA PRO A 202 -8.84 -5.88 5.02
C PRO A 202 -8.81 -6.19 3.50
N ALA A 203 -9.45 -5.33 2.73
CA ALA A 203 -9.09 -5.04 1.34
C ALA A 203 -8.42 -3.65 1.26
N PHE A 204 -7.72 -3.37 0.17
CA PHE A 204 -6.91 -2.16 0.02
C PHE A 204 -6.98 -1.64 -1.41
N CYS A 205 -7.10 -0.31 -1.54
CA CYS A 205 -7.01 0.38 -2.82
C CYS A 205 -5.91 1.46 -2.78
N ASP A 206 -5.24 1.66 -3.91
CA ASP A 206 -4.49 2.88 -4.24
C ASP A 206 -4.95 3.37 -5.62
N GLY A 207 -5.93 4.27 -5.63
CA GLY A 207 -6.59 4.73 -6.83
C GLY A 207 -7.34 3.57 -7.50
N PRO A 208 -7.02 3.21 -8.77
CA PRO A 208 -7.65 2.07 -9.45
C PRO A 208 -7.07 0.71 -9.04
N ILE A 209 -5.92 0.70 -8.34
CA ILE A 209 -5.20 -0.53 -8.01
C ILE A 209 -5.85 -1.09 -6.76
N GLU A 210 -6.28 -2.34 -6.83
CA GLU A 210 -7.00 -2.98 -5.75
C GLU A 210 -6.49 -4.40 -5.52
N PHE A 211 -6.30 -4.76 -4.26
CA PHE A 211 -5.94 -6.11 -3.86
C PHE A 211 -6.31 -6.37 -2.40
N TYR A 212 -6.25 -7.64 -2.02
CA TYR A 212 -6.50 -8.14 -0.67
C TYR A 212 -5.36 -9.07 -0.23
N GLU A 213 -5.49 -9.63 0.98
CA GLU A 213 -4.44 -10.30 1.77
C GLU A 213 -3.49 -9.34 2.47
N THR A 214 -3.54 -9.32 3.81
CA THR A 214 -2.75 -8.41 4.66
C THR A 214 -1.26 -8.43 4.34
N ARG A 215 -0.69 -9.60 4.04
CA ARG A 215 0.75 -9.70 3.72
C ARG A 215 1.06 -9.07 2.37
N ALA A 216 0.22 -9.28 1.35
CA ALA A 216 0.38 -8.65 0.05
C ALA A 216 0.27 -7.12 0.18
N ILE A 217 -0.71 -6.65 0.96
CA ILE A 217 -0.92 -5.23 1.25
C ILE A 217 0.31 -4.60 1.91
N LEU A 218 0.88 -5.23 2.95
CA LEU A 218 2.09 -4.70 3.59
C LEU A 218 3.31 -4.70 2.65
N GLY A 219 3.43 -5.72 1.79
CA GLY A 219 4.47 -5.77 0.75
C GLY A 219 4.40 -4.57 -0.19
N TYR A 220 3.21 -4.30 -0.71
CA TYR A 220 2.95 -3.13 -1.53
C TYR A 220 3.28 -1.84 -0.78
N ILE A 221 2.81 -1.68 0.46
CA ILE A 221 3.05 -0.46 1.25
C ILE A 221 4.56 -0.20 1.43
N ASP A 222 5.34 -1.24 1.73
CA ASP A 222 6.78 -1.10 1.98
C ASP A 222 7.56 -0.73 0.71
N GLU A 223 7.18 -1.31 -0.43
CA GLU A 223 7.82 -1.08 -1.71
C GLU A 223 7.38 0.25 -2.35
N ALA A 224 6.07 0.54 -2.35
CA ALA A 224 5.46 1.63 -3.09
C ALA A 224 5.68 3.00 -2.43
N PHE A 225 5.76 3.07 -1.10
CA PHE A 225 5.84 4.33 -0.38
C PHE A 225 7.22 4.55 0.25
N ASP A 226 7.59 5.83 0.36
CA ASP A 226 8.79 6.27 1.07
C ASP A 226 8.65 6.04 2.59
N GLY A 227 9.73 6.33 3.33
CA GLY A 227 9.79 6.07 4.77
C GLY A 227 10.46 4.74 5.13
N PRO A 228 10.52 4.41 6.44
CA PRO A 228 11.27 3.27 6.95
C PRO A 228 10.92 1.95 6.26
N GLY A 229 11.92 1.11 6.03
CA GLY A 229 11.71 -0.24 5.50
C GLY A 229 11.07 -1.14 6.54
N LEU A 230 10.07 -1.94 6.14
CA LEU A 230 9.37 -2.87 7.03
C LEU A 230 9.81 -4.32 6.85
N LEU A 231 10.33 -4.70 5.67
CA LEU A 231 10.99 -5.99 5.49
C LEU A 231 11.84 -6.11 4.21
N ALA A 232 11.43 -5.49 3.10
CA ALA A 232 12.04 -5.74 1.78
C ALA A 232 13.49 -5.24 1.68
N GLN A 233 13.86 -4.27 2.52
CA GLN A 233 15.11 -3.52 2.38
C GLN A 233 16.26 -4.06 3.24
N TRP A 234 16.05 -5.14 4.00
CA TRP A 234 17.04 -5.63 4.98
C TRP A 234 17.84 -6.85 4.50
N GLY A 235 17.78 -7.16 3.20
CA GLY A 235 18.48 -8.28 2.58
C GLY A 235 17.77 -9.63 2.73
N ALA A 236 18.23 -10.62 1.95
CA ALA A 236 17.52 -11.88 1.75
C ALA A 236 17.26 -12.66 3.05
N THR A 237 18.21 -12.70 3.98
CA THR A 237 18.08 -13.45 5.23
C THR A 237 17.09 -12.80 6.20
N ALA A 238 17.12 -11.47 6.35
CA ALA A 238 16.17 -10.75 7.19
C ALA A 238 14.75 -10.86 6.62
N HIS A 239 14.62 -10.74 5.29
CA HIS A 239 13.36 -10.95 4.58
C HIS A 239 12.80 -12.35 4.83
N ALA A 240 13.59 -13.41 4.60
CA ALA A 240 13.17 -14.78 4.86
C ALA A 240 12.76 -15.01 6.32
N ARG A 241 13.44 -14.36 7.28
CA ARG A 241 13.09 -14.44 8.71
C ARG A 241 11.77 -13.75 9.02
N GLY A 242 11.50 -12.58 8.44
CA GLY A 242 10.21 -11.91 8.60
C GLY A 242 9.07 -12.72 8.01
N GLU A 243 9.26 -13.27 6.80
CA GLU A 243 8.27 -14.16 6.18
C GLU A 243 8.00 -15.42 7.01
N GLN A 244 9.04 -16.01 7.60
CA GLN A 244 8.88 -17.12 8.52
C GLN A 244 7.93 -16.75 9.67
N TRP A 245 8.13 -15.59 10.30
CA TRP A 245 7.29 -15.17 11.42
C TRP A 245 5.86 -14.84 10.99
N ILE A 246 5.69 -14.13 9.87
CA ILE A 246 4.36 -13.81 9.34
C ILE A 246 3.59 -15.09 8.98
N SER A 247 4.28 -16.06 8.37
CA SER A 247 3.70 -17.36 8.05
C SER A 247 3.32 -18.14 9.30
N LEU A 248 4.19 -18.17 10.31
CA LEU A 248 3.89 -18.82 11.59
C LEU A 248 2.65 -18.19 12.26
N ILE A 249 2.56 -16.86 12.23
CA ILE A 249 1.41 -16.12 12.76
C ILE A 249 0.14 -16.52 12.01
N ASN A 250 0.13 -16.41 10.69
CA ASN A 250 -1.08 -16.61 9.89
C ASN A 250 -1.53 -18.09 9.83
N CYS A 251 -0.58 -19.02 9.75
CA CYS A 251 -0.87 -20.45 9.55
C CYS A 251 -1.09 -21.21 10.86
N HIS A 252 -0.55 -20.72 11.98
CA HIS A 252 -0.59 -21.45 13.25
C HIS A 252 -1.13 -20.59 14.40
N ALA A 253 -0.47 -19.49 14.73
CA ALA A 253 -0.80 -18.75 15.96
C ALA A 253 -2.18 -18.07 15.90
N TYR A 254 -2.60 -17.56 14.74
CA TYR A 254 -3.85 -16.83 14.58
C TYR A 254 -5.08 -17.67 14.93
N ASP A 255 -5.07 -18.95 14.57
CA ASP A 255 -6.20 -19.83 14.88
C ASP A 255 -6.37 -20.01 16.40
N ALA A 256 -5.31 -20.40 17.11
CA ALA A 256 -5.34 -20.59 18.56
C ALA A 256 -5.61 -19.27 19.30
N MET A 257 -4.82 -18.23 19.01
CA MET A 257 -4.86 -16.96 19.74
C MET A 257 -6.10 -16.12 19.42
N VAL A 258 -6.56 -16.12 18.17
CA VAL A 258 -7.67 -15.24 17.75
C VAL A 258 -8.97 -16.01 17.62
N ARG A 259 -9.02 -17.05 16.77
CA ARG A 259 -10.29 -17.73 16.44
C ARG A 259 -10.85 -18.54 17.61
N ARG A 260 -10.01 -19.33 18.27
CA ARG A 260 -10.40 -20.21 19.38
C ARG A 260 -10.33 -19.54 20.76
N TYR A 261 -9.65 -18.39 20.87
CA TYR A 261 -9.56 -17.64 22.13
C TYR A 261 -10.27 -16.28 22.07
N VAL A 262 -9.65 -15.25 21.51
CA VAL A 262 -10.19 -13.87 21.52
C VAL A 262 -11.64 -13.79 21.00
N LEU A 263 -11.95 -14.43 19.87
CA LEU A 263 -13.29 -14.35 19.28
C LEU A 263 -14.36 -15.07 20.12
N GLN A 264 -13.99 -16.00 21.01
CA GLN A 264 -14.96 -16.61 21.94
C GLN A 264 -15.41 -15.62 23.01
N TYR A 265 -14.59 -14.63 23.36
CA TYR A 265 -14.99 -13.55 24.26
C TYR A 265 -15.73 -12.42 23.55
N ILE A 266 -15.29 -12.06 22.35
CA ILE A 266 -15.90 -10.95 21.58
C ILE A 266 -17.26 -11.37 20.98
N PHE A 267 -17.38 -12.63 20.54
CA PHE A 267 -18.59 -13.20 19.96
C PHE A 267 -18.91 -14.54 20.63
N PRO A 268 -19.38 -14.52 21.90
CA PRO A 268 -19.58 -15.73 22.67
C PRO A 268 -20.62 -16.65 22.03
N LYS A 269 -20.28 -17.94 21.95
CA LYS A 269 -21.13 -19.02 21.42
C LYS A 269 -21.43 -20.10 22.45
N GLY A 270 -20.92 -19.96 23.67
CA GLY A 270 -21.20 -20.88 24.77
C GLY A 270 -22.58 -20.66 25.38
N GLU A 271 -22.90 -21.48 26.37
CA GLU A 271 -24.19 -21.43 27.07
C GLU A 271 -24.42 -20.05 27.69
N ASN A 272 -25.68 -19.58 27.61
CA ASN A 272 -26.11 -18.29 28.18
C ASN A 272 -25.29 -17.08 27.71
N GLY A 273 -24.76 -17.12 26.49
CA GLY A 273 -23.95 -16.04 25.93
C GLY A 273 -22.59 -15.88 26.58
N GLN A 274 -22.08 -16.93 27.24
CA GLN A 274 -20.73 -16.97 27.77
C GLN A 274 -19.71 -17.46 26.72
N PRO A 275 -18.42 -17.15 26.89
CA PRO A 275 -17.37 -17.73 26.06
C PRO A 275 -17.38 -19.26 26.11
N ASP A 276 -17.18 -19.92 24.98
CA ASP A 276 -17.11 -21.38 24.92
C ASP A 276 -15.82 -21.88 25.60
N ARG A 277 -15.97 -22.40 26.83
CA ARG A 277 -14.85 -22.90 27.63
C ARG A 277 -14.15 -24.09 27.01
N ALA A 278 -14.88 -25.02 26.38
CA ALA A 278 -14.26 -26.20 25.80
C ALA A 278 -13.31 -25.81 24.66
N VAL A 279 -13.70 -24.83 23.84
CA VAL A 279 -12.87 -24.30 22.76
C VAL A 279 -11.66 -23.53 23.31
N ILE A 280 -11.88 -22.68 24.33
CA ILE A 280 -10.81 -21.90 24.97
C ILE A 280 -9.78 -22.83 25.62
N ASP A 281 -10.21 -23.75 26.50
CA ASP A 281 -9.34 -24.63 27.27
C ASP A 281 -8.49 -25.52 26.36
N ALA A 282 -9.05 -25.96 25.23
CA ALA A 282 -8.31 -26.70 24.20
C ALA A 282 -7.26 -25.84 23.47
N ALA A 283 -7.45 -24.53 23.37
CA ALA A 283 -6.51 -23.60 22.72
C ALA A 283 -5.36 -23.14 23.63
N LEU A 284 -5.55 -23.09 24.96
CA LEU A 284 -4.56 -22.57 25.90
C LEU A 284 -3.17 -23.23 25.79
N PRO A 285 -3.03 -24.57 25.65
CA PRO A 285 -1.71 -25.19 25.50
C PRO A 285 -1.01 -24.79 24.19
N GLU A 286 -1.76 -24.57 23.11
CA GLU A 286 -1.20 -24.09 21.84
C GLU A 286 -0.78 -22.63 21.93
N ILE A 287 -1.58 -21.78 22.60
CA ILE A 287 -1.23 -20.38 22.87
C ILE A 287 0.06 -20.31 23.68
N ASP A 288 0.17 -21.09 24.76
CA ASP A 288 1.38 -21.15 25.60
C ASP A 288 2.61 -21.55 24.79
N LYS A 289 2.49 -22.59 23.95
CA LYS A 289 3.57 -23.01 23.04
C LYS A 289 3.97 -21.91 22.05
N HIS A 290 3.02 -21.21 21.45
CA HIS A 290 3.34 -20.11 20.53
C HIS A 290 4.02 -18.94 21.25
N LEU A 291 3.56 -18.58 22.45
CA LEU A 291 4.20 -17.54 23.26
C LEU A 291 5.63 -17.94 23.66
N GLN A 292 5.87 -19.21 24.01
CA GLN A 292 7.23 -19.73 24.27
C GLN A 292 8.14 -19.56 23.04
N VAL A 293 7.64 -19.88 21.84
CA VAL A 293 8.39 -19.72 20.59
C VAL A 293 8.70 -18.25 20.31
N PHE A 294 7.72 -17.35 20.48
CA PHE A 294 7.94 -15.92 20.30
C PHE A 294 8.89 -15.33 21.36
N ASP A 295 8.80 -15.77 22.61
CA ASP A 295 9.67 -15.31 23.69
C ASP A 295 11.14 -15.67 23.43
N ALA A 296 11.39 -16.91 23.02
CA ALA A 296 12.70 -17.37 22.60
C ALA A 296 13.19 -16.61 21.35
N ALA A 297 12.29 -16.30 20.42
CA ALA A 297 12.61 -15.54 19.21
C ALA A 297 13.02 -14.09 19.50
N TYR A 298 12.28 -13.39 20.36
CA TYR A 298 12.67 -12.06 20.81
C TYR A 298 14.01 -12.13 21.55
N GLY A 299 14.17 -13.07 22.48
CA GLY A 299 15.38 -13.19 23.30
C GLY A 299 15.67 -11.84 23.96
N GLY A 300 16.86 -11.26 23.75
CA GLY A 300 17.20 -9.92 24.25
C GLY A 300 16.76 -8.73 23.37
N ARG A 301 16.05 -8.96 22.27
CA ARG A 301 15.69 -7.92 21.27
C ARG A 301 14.26 -7.44 21.45
N ASP A 302 13.99 -6.24 20.95
CA ASP A 302 12.66 -5.63 21.03
C ASP A 302 11.77 -5.95 19.82
N TYR A 303 12.37 -6.45 18.74
CA TYR A 303 11.69 -6.79 17.49
C TYR A 303 12.05 -8.21 17.03
N LEU A 304 11.14 -8.88 16.31
CA LEU A 304 11.30 -10.25 15.82
C LEU A 304 12.43 -10.39 14.80
N VAL A 305 12.67 -9.32 14.03
CA VAL A 305 13.66 -9.26 12.95
C VAL A 305 14.49 -8.00 13.11
N GLY A 306 15.81 -8.13 13.03
CA GLY A 306 16.71 -6.98 13.10
C GLY A 306 16.65 -6.22 14.42
N SER A 307 16.78 -4.91 14.35
CA SER A 307 16.78 -3.96 15.48
C SER A 307 15.72 -2.86 15.33
N GLU A 308 14.85 -2.95 14.33
CA GLU A 308 13.80 -1.99 14.01
C GLU A 308 12.47 -2.72 13.83
N VAL A 309 11.36 -1.97 13.86
CA VAL A 309 10.02 -2.53 13.67
C VAL A 309 9.90 -3.18 12.28
N SER A 310 9.44 -4.42 12.23
CA SER A 310 9.22 -5.15 10.99
C SER A 310 7.75 -5.46 10.76
N MET A 311 7.40 -5.86 9.53
CA MET A 311 6.07 -6.39 9.22
C MET A 311 5.65 -7.49 10.22
N ALA A 312 6.57 -8.37 10.63
CA ALA A 312 6.26 -9.44 11.58
C ALA A 312 5.77 -8.90 12.93
N ASP A 313 6.36 -7.81 13.42
CA ASP A 313 5.95 -7.14 14.66
C ASP A 313 4.57 -6.49 14.50
N LEU A 314 4.29 -5.87 13.33
CA LEU A 314 2.98 -5.26 13.01
C LEU A 314 1.85 -6.31 12.91
N PHE A 315 2.18 -7.54 12.48
CA PHE A 315 1.24 -8.67 12.49
C PHE A 315 0.96 -9.17 13.90
N LEU A 316 2.01 -9.32 14.73
CA LEU A 316 1.89 -9.94 16.05
C LEU A 316 1.34 -8.99 17.13
N ALA A 317 1.74 -7.72 17.11
CA ALA A 317 1.40 -6.74 18.15
C ALA A 317 -0.12 -6.61 18.43
N PRO A 318 -1.00 -6.43 17.42
CA PRO A 318 -2.45 -6.33 17.67
C PRO A 318 -3.04 -7.64 18.20
N ILE A 319 -2.50 -8.80 17.81
CA ILE A 319 -2.95 -10.12 18.31
C ILE A 319 -2.62 -10.25 19.79
N LEU A 320 -1.37 -9.99 20.18
CA LEU A 320 -0.96 -10.06 21.59
C LEU A 320 -1.73 -9.06 22.46
N ALA A 321 -2.10 -7.91 21.89
CA ALA A 321 -2.90 -6.92 22.59
C ALA A 321 -4.27 -7.48 22.97
N TYR A 322 -4.93 -8.17 22.04
CA TYR A 322 -6.23 -8.80 22.27
C TYR A 322 -6.16 -10.03 23.16
N VAL A 323 -5.13 -10.86 23.02
CA VAL A 323 -4.90 -11.99 23.92
C VAL A 323 -4.79 -11.50 25.37
N GLY A 324 -4.05 -10.41 25.61
CA GLY A 324 -3.89 -9.83 26.94
C GLY A 324 -5.10 -9.10 27.52
N MET A 325 -6.21 -8.97 26.77
CA MET A 325 -7.46 -8.38 27.29
C MET A 325 -8.24 -9.37 28.16
N PHE A 326 -7.98 -10.67 28.03
CA PHE A 326 -8.74 -11.73 28.68
C PHE A 326 -7.89 -12.49 29.71
N PRO A 327 -8.50 -13.12 30.73
CA PRO A 327 -7.79 -13.56 31.94
C PRO A 327 -6.63 -14.52 31.68
N GLU A 328 -6.86 -15.60 30.94
CA GLU A 328 -5.87 -16.65 30.69
C GLU A 328 -4.73 -16.14 29.81
N GLY A 329 -5.05 -15.37 28.77
CA GLY A 329 -4.07 -14.74 27.90
C GLY A 329 -3.18 -13.77 28.67
N ALA A 330 -3.76 -12.96 29.56
CA ALA A 330 -3.00 -12.09 30.45
C ALA A 330 -2.10 -12.88 31.42
N GLU A 331 -2.56 -14.01 31.96
CA GLU A 331 -1.75 -14.89 32.80
C GLU A 331 -0.61 -15.57 32.03
N LEU A 332 -0.88 -16.07 30.83
CA LEU A 332 0.12 -16.68 29.96
C LEU A 332 1.20 -15.67 29.57
N LEU A 333 0.82 -14.46 29.17
CA LEU A 333 1.78 -13.40 28.79
C LEU A 333 2.77 -13.08 29.92
N ARG A 334 2.34 -13.08 31.19
CA ARG A 334 3.23 -12.83 32.35
C ARG A 334 4.35 -13.87 32.50
N LYS A 335 4.20 -15.08 31.93
CA LYS A 335 5.24 -16.11 31.94
C LYS A 335 6.39 -15.81 30.97
N TYR A 336 6.15 -14.93 29.99
CA TYR A 336 7.04 -14.69 28.85
C TYR A 336 7.53 -13.23 28.85
N PRO A 337 8.65 -12.95 29.55
CA PRO A 337 9.12 -11.58 29.77
C PRO A 337 9.60 -10.87 28.50
N ASN A 338 10.13 -11.60 27.51
CA ASN A 338 10.61 -11.00 26.27
C ASN A 338 9.45 -10.61 25.37
N VAL A 339 8.40 -11.45 25.29
CA VAL A 339 7.14 -11.08 24.61
C VAL A 339 6.52 -9.86 25.28
N THR A 340 6.46 -9.84 26.62
CA THR A 340 5.90 -8.71 27.37
C THR A 340 6.68 -7.42 27.13
N ARG A 341 8.03 -7.48 27.13
CA ARG A 341 8.89 -6.34 26.80
C ARG A 341 8.64 -5.84 25.38
N ALA A 342 8.71 -6.72 24.38
CA ALA A 342 8.49 -6.36 22.98
C ALA A 342 7.09 -5.77 22.76
N GLN A 343 6.07 -6.30 23.45
CA GLN A 343 4.72 -5.75 23.40
C GLN A 343 4.64 -4.36 24.02
N ALA A 344 5.37 -4.07 25.10
CA ALA A 344 5.43 -2.73 25.68
C ALA A 344 6.06 -1.73 24.70
N VAL A 345 7.17 -2.11 24.05
CA VAL A 345 7.82 -1.31 23.00
C VAL A 345 6.84 -1.00 21.87
N MET A 346 6.09 -2.01 21.39
CA MET A 346 5.09 -1.79 20.34
C MET A 346 3.95 -0.87 20.78
N ARG A 347 3.54 -0.90 22.06
CA ARG A 347 2.46 -0.05 22.59
C ARG A 347 2.84 1.43 22.69
N GLU A 348 4.12 1.74 22.82
CA GLU A 348 4.64 3.12 22.83
C GLU A 348 4.69 3.75 21.44
N ARG A 349 4.57 2.95 20.37
CA ARG A 349 4.64 3.45 18.99
C ARG A 349 3.39 4.27 18.64
N PRO A 350 3.54 5.46 18.01
CA PRO A 350 2.41 6.25 17.53
C PRO A 350 1.47 5.48 16.59
N SER A 351 2.02 4.60 15.74
CA SER A 351 1.24 3.73 14.84
C SER A 351 0.29 2.80 15.60
N PHE A 352 0.74 2.22 16.71
CA PHE A 352 -0.07 1.33 17.54
C PHE A 352 -1.17 2.11 18.25
N ALA A 353 -0.85 3.29 18.80
CA ALA A 353 -1.80 4.17 19.46
C ALA A 353 -2.89 4.65 18.49
N ALA A 354 -2.50 5.12 17.29
CA ALA A 354 -3.41 5.61 16.24
C ALA A 354 -4.37 4.55 15.70
N THR A 355 -4.09 3.27 15.96
CA THR A 355 -4.89 2.14 15.48
C THR A 355 -5.60 1.39 16.59
N GLN A 356 -5.58 1.89 17.83
CA GLN A 356 -6.35 1.28 18.92
C GLN A 356 -7.85 1.21 18.55
N PRO A 357 -8.52 0.09 18.86
CA PRO A 357 -9.97 0.04 18.77
C PRO A 357 -10.59 1.06 19.71
N THR A 358 -11.49 1.89 19.20
CA THR A 358 -12.35 2.69 20.06
C THR A 358 -13.33 1.75 20.78
N PRO A 359 -13.53 1.87 22.10
CA PRO A 359 -14.64 1.21 22.77
C PRO A 359 -15.94 1.68 22.09
N GLY A 360 -16.69 0.72 21.54
CA GLY A 360 -17.98 0.97 20.90
C GLY A 360 -19.12 1.10 21.90
#